data_AF-A0A662KE30-F1
#
_entry.id   AF-A0A662KE30-F1
#
_cell.length_a   1.000
_cell.length_b   1.000
_cell.length_c   1.000
_cell.angle_alpha   90.00
_cell.angle_beta   90.00
_cell.angle_gamma   90.00
#
_symmetry.space_group_name_H-M   'P 1'
#
loop_
_entity.id
_entity.type
_entity.pdbx_description
1 polymer ?
#
loop_
_entity_poly.entity_id
_entity_poly.type
_entity_poly.pdbx_seq_one_letter_code
_entity_poly.pdbx_strand_id
1 'polypeptide(L)'
;MEFKEVLTPEREKKEYVFNNLYPANYTLRIRYKSFTMEKSFKLSNDMSMEITFPANYTIKLNLLNTHALALDDGKIFLYRNGKVLERKVRAGKASMVVPPGCYKIDVVKGKTIARTMIDVEKDKELTIITENPSRFHDTLTLLSFTCLVASLFFFLWKRDNFWMGALIIFLLIISLTFPWWVLVGGDGEVKTITSVIVLPPNMLTFISHGDFFSGEINQVSPIFTQVLSLTSILIITSCSMLLFGSALRRGKTFSYLLLGSLILMVISMVMFLFTMYHVSKVSVGSLFGEDCIEISLPTGEVEKLHCKWGLGTGFYLTLLASCATILFKKLK
;
A
#
# COMPACT_ATOMS: atom_id res chain seq x y z
N MET A 1 30.55 -11.28 -49.23
CA MET A 1 29.31 -11.39 -48.44
C MET A 1 29.22 -12.83 -47.97
N GLU A 2 29.55 -13.10 -46.71
CA GLU A 2 29.35 -14.44 -46.13
C GLU A 2 27.88 -14.57 -45.73
N PHE A 3 27.14 -15.41 -46.43
CA PHE A 3 25.81 -15.83 -46.00
C PHE A 3 25.98 -16.75 -44.79
N LYS A 4 25.72 -16.24 -43.59
CA LYS A 4 25.60 -17.09 -42.40
C LYS A 4 24.31 -17.88 -42.52
N GLU A 5 24.42 -19.16 -42.86
CA GLU A 5 23.30 -20.08 -42.86
C GLU A 5 22.82 -20.28 -41.42
N VAL A 6 21.53 -20.02 -41.17
CA VAL A 6 20.92 -20.15 -39.84
C VAL A 6 20.21 -21.49 -39.79
N LEU A 7 20.80 -22.45 -39.08
CA LEU A 7 20.22 -23.77 -38.85
C LEU A 7 19.28 -23.73 -37.63
N THR A 8 18.17 -24.47 -37.69
CA THR A 8 17.19 -24.56 -36.58
C THR A 8 17.11 -25.99 -36.05
N PRO A 9 17.02 -26.19 -34.72
CA PRO A 9 16.98 -27.52 -34.13
C PRO A 9 15.59 -28.16 -34.24
N GLU A 10 15.56 -29.48 -34.27
CA GLU A 10 14.37 -30.28 -34.04
C GLU A 10 14.17 -30.49 -32.53
N ARG A 11 12.92 -30.53 -32.07
CA ARG A 11 12.60 -30.77 -30.67
C ARG A 11 12.25 -32.23 -30.46
N GLU A 12 13.13 -32.95 -29.79
CA GLU A 12 12.91 -34.34 -29.38
C GLU A 12 12.69 -34.40 -27.86
N LYS A 13 11.43 -34.62 -27.45
CA LYS A 13 11.00 -34.63 -26.04
C LYS A 13 11.38 -33.34 -25.29
N LYS A 14 12.48 -33.37 -24.53
CA LYS A 14 13.00 -32.29 -23.68
C LYS A 14 14.33 -31.72 -24.18
N GLU A 15 14.80 -32.14 -25.33
CA GLU A 15 16.09 -31.77 -25.91
C GLU A 15 15.91 -31.09 -27.27
N TYR A 16 16.89 -30.25 -27.63
CA TYR A 16 16.99 -29.63 -28.94
C TYR A 16 18.13 -30.30 -29.69
N VAL A 17 17.81 -30.96 -30.80
CA VAL A 17 18.75 -31.78 -31.55
C VAL A 17 18.99 -31.13 -32.91
N PHE A 18 20.27 -31.05 -33.30
CA PHE A 18 20.66 -30.63 -34.65
C PHE A 18 21.25 -31.84 -35.36
N ASN A 19 20.55 -32.33 -36.38
CA ASN A 19 20.93 -33.52 -37.14
C ASN A 19 21.80 -33.15 -38.35
N ASN A 20 22.71 -34.06 -38.74
CA ASN A 20 23.53 -33.97 -39.96
C ASN A 20 24.41 -32.71 -40.08
N LEU A 21 24.99 -32.25 -38.97
CA LEU A 21 25.96 -31.15 -38.98
C LEU A 21 27.35 -31.64 -39.44
N TYR A 22 27.98 -30.93 -40.38
CA TYR A 22 29.34 -31.23 -40.82
C TYR A 22 30.38 -30.90 -39.74
N PRO A 23 31.54 -31.58 -39.68
CA PRO A 23 32.62 -31.21 -38.78
C PRO A 23 33.16 -29.79 -39.08
N ALA A 24 32.80 -28.81 -38.24
CA ALA A 24 33.14 -27.40 -38.44
C ALA A 24 33.06 -26.60 -37.12
N ASN A 25 33.41 -25.31 -37.18
CA ASN A 25 33.19 -24.37 -36.07
C ASN A 25 31.78 -23.79 -36.16
N TYR A 26 30.97 -24.03 -35.13
CA TYR A 26 29.61 -23.50 -35.03
C TYR A 26 29.51 -22.45 -33.94
N THR A 27 28.56 -21.53 -34.09
CA THR A 27 28.13 -20.64 -33.02
C THR A 27 26.66 -20.90 -32.73
N LEU A 28 26.38 -21.49 -31.57
CA LEU A 28 25.02 -21.70 -31.09
C LEU A 28 24.50 -20.38 -30.52
N ARG A 29 23.45 -19.84 -31.12
CA ARG A 29 22.73 -18.66 -30.63
C ARG A 29 21.39 -19.10 -30.03
N ILE A 30 21.22 -18.90 -28.73
CA ILE A 30 19.96 -19.15 -28.03
C ILE A 30 19.34 -17.80 -27.68
N ARG A 31 18.08 -17.61 -28.07
CA ARG A 31 17.30 -16.41 -27.76
C ARG A 31 16.06 -16.79 -26.95
N TYR A 32 15.86 -16.12 -25.82
CA TYR A 32 14.65 -16.25 -25.00
C TYR A 32 14.22 -14.86 -24.51
N LYS A 33 13.04 -14.41 -24.95
CA LYS A 33 12.56 -13.03 -24.77
C LYS A 33 13.67 -12.03 -25.16
N SER A 34 14.14 -11.20 -24.23
CA SER A 34 15.19 -10.18 -24.45
C SER A 34 16.63 -10.71 -24.31
N PHE A 35 16.83 -11.96 -23.89
CA PHE A 35 18.17 -12.53 -23.68
C PHE A 35 18.64 -13.22 -24.95
N THR A 36 19.88 -12.94 -25.33
CA THR A 36 20.60 -13.67 -26.37
C THR A 36 21.91 -14.17 -25.79
N MET A 37 22.19 -15.44 -25.98
CA MET A 37 23.45 -16.07 -25.61
C MET A 37 24.05 -16.69 -26.86
N GLU A 38 25.35 -16.51 -27.03
CA GLU A 38 26.13 -17.11 -28.11
C GLU A 38 27.24 -17.96 -27.51
N LYS A 39 27.41 -19.17 -28.03
CA LYS A 39 28.51 -20.05 -27.64
C LYS A 39 29.12 -20.67 -28.88
N SER A 40 30.39 -20.38 -29.11
CA SER A 40 31.15 -20.98 -30.20
C SER A 40 31.78 -22.29 -29.74
N PHE A 41 31.72 -23.32 -30.59
CA PHE A 41 32.32 -24.62 -30.33
C PHE A 41 32.76 -25.28 -31.63
N LYS A 42 33.70 -26.22 -31.53
CA LYS A 42 34.17 -27.02 -32.65
C LYS A 42 33.47 -28.38 -32.60
N LEU A 43 32.72 -28.69 -33.65
CA LEU A 43 32.09 -29.99 -33.82
C LEU A 43 33.04 -30.89 -34.61
N SER A 44 33.50 -31.98 -34.00
CA SER A 44 34.29 -33.00 -34.69
C SER A 44 33.57 -34.34 -34.80
N ASN A 45 32.74 -34.66 -33.81
CA ASN A 45 31.88 -35.85 -33.71
C ASN A 45 30.58 -35.46 -32.99
N ASP A 46 29.60 -36.37 -32.94
CA ASP A 46 28.38 -36.21 -32.16
C ASP A 46 28.66 -35.82 -30.71
N MET A 47 27.96 -34.80 -30.22
CA MET A 47 28.16 -34.27 -28.88
C MET A 47 26.85 -33.78 -28.27
N SER A 48 26.69 -34.01 -26.97
CA SER A 48 25.65 -33.39 -26.15
C SER A 48 26.24 -32.21 -25.37
N MET A 49 25.54 -31.09 -25.33
CA MET A 49 25.94 -29.94 -24.50
C MET A 49 24.79 -29.54 -23.58
N GLU A 50 25.03 -29.60 -22.28
CA GLU A 50 24.12 -28.97 -21.31
C GLU A 50 24.41 -27.46 -21.27
N ILE A 51 23.34 -26.68 -21.40
CA ILE A 51 23.44 -25.23 -21.45
C ILE A 51 22.52 -24.64 -20.38
N THR A 52 23.12 -24.03 -19.37
CA THR A 52 22.39 -23.23 -18.39
C THR A 52 22.16 -21.83 -18.95
N PHE A 53 20.89 -21.47 -19.14
CA PHE A 53 20.54 -20.15 -19.66
C PHE A 53 20.70 -19.09 -18.55
N PRO A 54 21.53 -18.04 -18.74
CA PRO A 54 21.87 -17.09 -17.69
C PRO A 54 20.81 -16.00 -17.50
N ALA A 55 19.54 -16.28 -17.79
CA ALA A 55 18.47 -15.31 -17.57
C ALA A 55 18.35 -15.03 -16.08
N ASN A 56 18.69 -13.81 -15.70
CA ASN A 56 18.58 -13.31 -14.34
C ASN A 56 17.85 -11.98 -14.40
N TYR A 57 16.90 -11.80 -13.49
CA TYR A 57 16.08 -10.61 -13.40
C TYR A 57 16.23 -9.97 -12.03
N THR A 58 16.23 -8.65 -12.02
CA THR A 58 16.29 -7.86 -10.80
C THR A 58 14.88 -7.66 -10.26
N ILE A 59 14.66 -8.08 -9.01
CA ILE A 59 13.45 -7.79 -8.25
C ILE A 59 13.80 -6.70 -7.24
N LYS A 60 13.15 -5.55 -7.36
CA LYS A 60 13.20 -4.46 -6.39
C LYS A 60 11.92 -4.52 -5.55
N LEU A 61 12.08 -4.64 -4.24
CA LEU A 61 10.99 -4.70 -3.28
C LEU A 61 10.97 -3.41 -2.46
N ASN A 62 9.84 -2.73 -2.48
CA ASN A 62 9.52 -1.60 -1.60
C ASN A 62 8.52 -2.09 -0.54
N LEU A 63 8.98 -2.27 0.69
CA LEU A 63 8.21 -2.75 1.82
C LEU A 63 7.68 -1.60 2.66
N LEU A 64 6.37 -1.58 2.84
CA LEU A 64 5.66 -0.55 3.59
C LEU A 64 4.89 -1.15 4.77
N ASN A 65 4.62 -0.35 5.79
CA ASN A 65 3.79 -0.70 6.95
C ASN A 65 2.31 -0.41 6.68
N THR A 66 1.44 -0.66 7.67
CA THR A 66 -0.02 -0.44 7.54
C THR A 66 -0.47 0.99 7.23
N HIS A 67 0.44 1.95 7.35
CA HIS A 67 0.22 3.36 7.00
C HIS A 67 1.02 3.77 5.76
N ALA A 68 1.41 2.84 4.89
CA ALA A 68 2.18 3.10 3.67
C ALA A 68 3.54 3.80 3.88
N LEU A 69 4.13 3.73 5.09
CA LEU A 69 5.48 4.23 5.34
C LEU A 69 6.51 3.10 5.23
N ALA A 70 7.75 3.45 4.86
CA ALA A 70 8.84 2.49 4.72
C ALA A 70 9.06 1.66 5.99
N LEU A 71 9.27 0.36 5.82
CA LEU A 71 9.59 -0.54 6.93
C LEU A 71 11.02 -0.30 7.44
N ASP A 72 11.18 -0.01 8.73
CA ASP A 72 12.49 0.31 9.34
C ASP A 72 13.52 -0.82 9.13
N ASP A 73 13.13 -2.04 9.49
CA ASP A 73 13.94 -3.25 9.51
C ASP A 73 13.10 -4.50 9.28
N GLY A 74 13.74 -5.55 8.76
CA GLY A 74 13.12 -6.84 8.49
C GLY A 74 14.02 -7.75 7.66
N LYS A 75 13.56 -8.97 7.43
CA LYS A 75 14.17 -9.96 6.54
C LYS A 75 13.17 -10.38 5.48
N ILE A 76 13.67 -10.64 4.28
CA ILE A 76 12.91 -11.20 3.18
C ILE A 76 13.48 -12.58 2.88
N PHE A 77 12.62 -13.57 2.85
CA PHE A 77 12.93 -14.92 2.41
C PHE A 77 12.23 -15.19 1.09
N LEU A 78 13.02 -15.51 0.06
CA LEU A 78 12.53 -15.87 -1.25
C LEU A 78 12.68 -17.39 -1.44
N TYR A 79 11.57 -18.08 -1.68
CA TYR A 79 11.51 -19.52 -1.80
C TYR A 79 11.25 -19.95 -3.24
N ARG A 80 12.05 -20.89 -3.75
CA ARG A 80 11.82 -21.58 -5.02
C ARG A 80 12.36 -23.00 -4.96
N ASN A 81 11.51 -24.00 -5.25
CA ASN A 81 11.88 -25.42 -5.29
C ASN A 81 12.71 -25.87 -4.07
N GLY A 82 12.30 -25.47 -2.86
CA GLY A 82 13.00 -25.79 -1.61
C GLY A 82 14.27 -24.98 -1.31
N LYS A 83 14.76 -24.15 -2.25
CA LYS A 83 15.88 -23.23 -2.01
C LYS A 83 15.37 -21.91 -1.44
N VAL A 84 16.16 -21.31 -0.55
CA VAL A 84 15.84 -20.06 0.14
C VAL A 84 16.93 -19.03 -0.10
N LEU A 85 16.54 -17.83 -0.51
CA LEU A 85 17.41 -16.66 -0.57
C LEU A 85 17.00 -15.67 0.52
N GLU A 86 17.91 -15.34 1.43
CA GLU A 86 17.67 -14.33 2.48
C GLU A 86 18.25 -12.97 2.06
N ARG A 87 17.46 -11.90 2.25
CA ARG A 87 17.92 -10.52 2.15
C ARG A 87 17.42 -9.69 3.32
N LYS A 88 18.30 -8.85 3.88
CA LYS A 88 17.91 -7.86 4.89
C LYS A 88 17.28 -6.66 4.21
N VAL A 89 16.25 -6.12 4.84
CA VAL A 89 15.59 -4.88 4.44
C VAL A 89 16.38 -3.71 4.98
N ARG A 90 16.61 -2.68 4.17
CA ARG A 90 17.20 -1.41 4.62
C ARG A 90 16.29 -0.27 4.17
N ALA A 91 15.76 0.50 5.12
CA ALA A 91 14.86 1.63 4.85
C ALA A 91 13.70 1.27 3.90
N GLY A 92 13.04 0.14 4.17
CA GLY A 92 11.94 -0.37 3.37
C GLY A 92 12.32 -0.88 1.99
N LYS A 93 13.61 -0.96 1.62
CA LYS A 93 14.04 -1.41 0.29
C LYS A 93 14.88 -2.67 0.35
N ALA A 94 14.67 -3.53 -0.64
CA ALA A 94 15.53 -4.69 -0.90
C ALA A 94 15.62 -4.94 -2.41
N SER A 95 16.77 -5.43 -2.85
CA SER A 95 16.99 -5.83 -4.23
C SER A 95 17.64 -7.22 -4.26
N MET A 96 17.18 -8.04 -5.19
CA MET A 96 17.70 -9.39 -5.41
C MET A 96 17.68 -9.74 -6.89
N VAL A 97 18.63 -10.57 -7.30
CA VAL A 97 18.77 -11.03 -8.69
C VAL A 97 18.47 -12.52 -8.69
N VAL A 98 17.47 -12.93 -9.48
CA VAL A 98 17.00 -14.31 -9.50
C VAL A 98 16.65 -14.77 -10.92
N PRO A 99 16.76 -16.08 -11.21
CA PRO A 99 16.34 -16.61 -12.50
C PRO A 99 14.82 -16.56 -12.69
N PRO A 100 14.30 -16.65 -13.93
CA PRO A 100 12.86 -16.64 -14.17
C PRO A 100 12.14 -17.81 -13.51
N GLY A 101 10.89 -17.56 -13.09
CA GLY A 101 9.99 -18.54 -12.52
C GLY A 101 9.18 -17.99 -11.34
N CYS A 102 8.37 -18.86 -10.74
CA CYS A 102 7.51 -18.49 -9.62
C CYS A 102 8.26 -18.57 -8.29
N TYR A 103 8.08 -17.55 -7.45
CA TYR A 103 8.68 -17.44 -6.12
C TYR A 103 7.63 -17.13 -5.07
N LYS A 104 7.80 -17.71 -3.89
CA LYS A 104 7.10 -17.30 -2.68
C LYS A 104 7.99 -16.34 -1.89
N ILE A 105 7.43 -15.22 -1.45
CA ILE A 105 8.10 -14.19 -0.66
C ILE A 105 7.49 -14.17 0.73
N ASP A 106 8.31 -14.39 1.76
CA ASP A 106 7.93 -14.15 3.15
C ASP A 106 8.72 -12.95 3.68
N VAL A 107 8.02 -11.96 4.22
CA VAL A 107 8.62 -10.83 4.93
C VAL A 107 8.50 -11.08 6.42
N VAL A 108 9.62 -11.09 7.15
CA VAL A 108 9.70 -11.49 8.55
C VAL A 108 10.33 -10.40 9.41
N LYS A 109 9.65 -10.11 10.52
CA LYS A 109 10.12 -9.23 11.60
C LYS A 109 9.66 -9.80 12.94
N GLY A 110 10.43 -10.72 13.50
CA GLY A 110 10.02 -11.56 14.64
C GLY A 110 8.99 -12.62 14.26
N LYS A 111 7.87 -12.19 13.65
CA LYS A 111 6.86 -13.02 12.97
C LYS A 111 6.79 -12.70 11.47
N THR A 112 6.16 -13.55 10.68
CA THR A 112 5.84 -13.22 9.28
C THR A 112 4.81 -12.08 9.27
N ILE A 113 5.12 -11.01 8.55
CA ILE A 113 4.31 -9.78 8.46
C ILE A 113 3.78 -9.52 7.05
N ALA A 114 4.21 -10.30 6.06
CA ALA A 114 3.56 -10.43 4.76
C ALA A 114 4.00 -11.74 4.09
N ARG A 115 3.12 -12.35 3.30
CA ARG A 115 3.39 -13.50 2.45
C ARG A 115 2.70 -13.33 1.09
N THR A 116 3.48 -13.38 0.02
CA THR A 116 2.97 -13.24 -1.36
C THR A 116 3.68 -14.16 -2.35
N MET A 117 3.11 -14.33 -3.54
CA MET A 117 3.70 -15.04 -4.67
C MET A 117 3.96 -14.09 -5.82
N ILE A 118 5.07 -14.30 -6.51
CA ILE A 118 5.43 -13.52 -7.69
C ILE A 118 5.89 -14.44 -8.80
N ASP A 119 5.47 -14.17 -10.01
CA ASP A 119 6.05 -14.79 -11.20
C ASP A 119 7.09 -13.86 -11.82
N VAL A 120 8.34 -14.32 -11.94
CA VAL A 120 9.46 -13.51 -12.40
C VAL A 120 9.74 -13.85 -13.85
N GLU A 121 9.28 -12.99 -14.74
CA GLU A 121 9.52 -13.11 -16.18
C GLU A 121 10.40 -11.99 -16.75
N LYS A 122 10.53 -10.91 -16.00
CA LYS A 122 11.27 -9.68 -16.32
C LYS A 122 11.69 -9.00 -15.02
N ASP A 123 12.50 -7.97 -15.14
CA ASP A 123 12.78 -7.07 -14.02
C ASP A 123 11.45 -6.53 -13.47
N LYS A 124 11.27 -6.61 -12.15
CA LYS A 124 10.05 -6.21 -11.46
C LYS A 124 10.37 -5.28 -10.31
N GLU A 125 9.60 -4.20 -10.20
CA GLU A 125 9.52 -3.39 -8.99
C GLU A 125 8.16 -3.62 -8.36
N LEU A 126 8.16 -4.07 -7.11
CA LEU A 126 6.96 -4.46 -6.39
C LEU A 126 6.90 -3.70 -5.06
N THR A 127 5.72 -3.17 -4.77
CA THR A 127 5.43 -2.56 -3.47
C THR A 127 4.56 -3.51 -2.68
N ILE A 128 5.04 -3.95 -1.52
CA ILE A 128 4.34 -4.89 -0.63
C ILE A 128 4.02 -4.12 0.65
N ILE A 129 2.73 -4.03 0.98
CA ILE A 129 2.30 -3.51 2.28
C ILE A 129 2.25 -4.70 3.26
N THR A 130 2.84 -4.49 4.43
CA THR A 130 2.94 -5.47 5.51
C THR A 130 1.94 -5.17 6.61
N GLU A 131 1.57 -6.20 7.38
CA GLU A 131 0.76 -6.08 8.60
C GLU A 131 1.52 -5.45 9.77
N ASN A 132 2.78 -5.07 9.57
CA ASN A 132 3.54 -4.40 10.61
C ASN A 132 2.95 -3.00 10.83
N PRO A 133 2.57 -2.63 12.06
CA PRO A 133 2.01 -1.31 12.33
C PRO A 133 3.09 -0.22 12.28
N SER A 134 2.64 1.03 12.15
CA SER A 134 3.54 2.18 12.20
C SER A 134 3.72 2.64 13.65
N ARG A 135 4.92 2.46 14.20
CA ARG A 135 5.25 2.92 15.57
C ARG A 135 4.93 4.40 15.78
N PHE A 136 5.21 5.23 14.79
CA PHE A 136 4.90 6.66 14.84
C PHE A 136 3.39 6.91 14.98
N HIS A 137 2.57 6.27 14.16
CA HIS A 137 1.11 6.47 14.22
C HIS A 137 0.53 5.86 15.49
N ASP A 138 0.95 4.67 15.90
CA ASP A 138 0.47 4.03 17.15
C ASP A 138 0.75 4.91 18.37
N THR A 139 1.97 5.44 18.48
CA THR A 139 2.36 6.33 19.59
C THR A 139 1.61 7.66 19.54
N LEU A 140 1.43 8.24 18.35
CA LEU A 140 0.67 9.48 18.15
C LEU A 140 -0.80 9.29 18.53
N THR A 141 -1.43 8.20 18.11
CA THR A 141 -2.82 7.88 18.42
C THR A 141 -3.00 7.63 19.92
N LEU A 142 -2.11 6.87 20.56
CA LEU A 142 -2.15 6.63 22.00
C LEU A 142 -2.01 7.94 22.80
N LEU A 143 -1.02 8.76 22.47
CA LEU A 143 -0.80 10.05 23.13
C LEU A 143 -2.02 10.95 22.95
N SER A 144 -2.54 11.07 21.73
CA SER A 144 -3.72 11.89 21.43
C SER A 144 -4.96 11.42 22.20
N PHE A 145 -5.16 10.10 22.32
CA PHE A 145 -6.26 9.55 23.11
C PHE A 145 -6.12 9.87 24.61
N THR A 146 -4.93 9.67 25.19
CA THR A 146 -4.69 10.02 26.60
C THR A 146 -4.91 11.52 26.87
N CYS A 147 -4.45 12.39 25.97
CA CYS A 147 -4.65 13.83 26.05
C CYS A 147 -6.11 14.23 25.84
N LEU A 148 -6.86 13.52 25.01
CA LEU A 148 -8.30 13.73 24.81
C LEU A 148 -9.06 13.47 26.12
N VAL A 149 -8.79 12.33 26.77
CA VAL A 149 -9.43 11.97 28.05
C VAL A 149 -9.07 12.98 29.15
N ALA A 150 -7.79 13.37 29.25
CA ALA A 150 -7.36 14.39 30.18
C ALA A 150 -8.08 15.73 29.92
N SER A 151 -8.16 16.14 28.65
CA SER A 151 -8.83 17.39 28.24
C SER A 151 -10.32 17.37 28.55
N LEU A 152 -11.00 16.23 28.35
CA LEU A 152 -12.39 16.04 28.74
C LEU A 152 -12.58 16.15 30.26
N PHE A 153 -11.73 15.49 31.05
CA PHE A 153 -11.78 15.55 32.51
C PHE A 153 -11.58 16.98 33.03
N PHE A 154 -10.55 17.68 32.55
CA PHE A 154 -10.29 19.06 32.95
C PHE A 154 -11.35 20.03 32.47
N PHE A 155 -11.96 19.80 31.29
CA PHE A 155 -13.10 20.56 30.83
C PHE A 155 -14.31 20.38 31.76
N LEU A 156 -14.62 19.14 32.18
CA LEU A 156 -15.72 18.89 33.11
C LEU A 156 -15.46 19.49 34.50
N TRP A 157 -14.20 19.48 34.95
CA TRP A 157 -13.82 20.04 36.26
C TRP A 157 -13.78 21.57 36.26
N LYS A 158 -12.96 22.20 35.42
CA LYS A 158 -12.75 23.66 35.44
C LYS A 158 -13.68 24.44 34.50
N ARG A 159 -14.34 23.76 33.55
CA ARG A 159 -15.22 24.36 32.52
C ARG A 159 -14.57 25.53 31.78
N ASP A 160 -13.27 25.42 31.52
CA ASP A 160 -12.49 26.44 30.83
C ASP A 160 -12.45 26.17 29.31
N ASN A 161 -12.50 27.26 28.55
CA ASN A 161 -12.56 27.29 27.09
C ASN A 161 -11.29 26.70 26.45
N PHE A 162 -10.15 26.79 27.13
CA PHE A 162 -8.89 26.21 26.67
C PHE A 162 -9.00 24.69 26.49
N TRP A 163 -9.57 23.99 27.47
CA TRP A 163 -9.70 22.53 27.45
C TRP A 163 -10.70 22.04 26.39
N MET A 164 -11.71 22.83 26.07
CA MET A 164 -12.62 22.51 24.96
C MET A 164 -11.91 22.61 23.60
N GLY A 165 -11.08 23.64 23.40
CA GLY A 165 -10.24 23.75 22.20
C GLY A 165 -9.27 22.57 22.08
N ALA A 166 -8.60 22.22 23.18
CA ALA A 166 -7.70 21.06 23.23
C ALA A 166 -8.42 19.75 22.87
N LEU A 167 -9.63 19.52 23.39
CA LEU A 167 -10.46 18.35 23.07
C LEU A 167 -10.74 18.25 21.55
N ILE A 168 -11.15 19.36 20.92
CA ILE A 168 -11.41 19.40 19.48
C ILE A 168 -10.13 19.08 18.69
N ILE A 169 -8.99 19.63 19.10
CA ILE A 169 -7.69 19.37 18.44
C ILE A 169 -7.32 17.89 18.54
N PHE A 170 -7.43 17.26 19.71
CA PHE A 170 -7.10 15.84 19.86
C PHE A 170 -8.05 14.92 19.08
N LEU A 171 -9.34 15.27 18.96
CA LEU A 171 -10.26 14.57 18.06
C LEU A 171 -9.80 14.64 16.60
N LEU A 172 -9.35 15.81 16.13
CA LEU A 172 -8.85 15.99 14.77
C LEU A 172 -7.53 15.24 14.52
N ILE A 173 -6.62 15.21 15.50
CA ILE A 173 -5.38 14.44 15.38
C ILE A 173 -5.68 12.93 15.28
N ILE A 174 -6.58 12.41 16.11
CA ILE A 174 -7.01 11.01 16.02
C ILE A 174 -7.67 10.76 14.66
N SER A 175 -8.57 11.65 14.22
CA SER A 175 -9.22 11.58 12.91
C SER A 175 -8.25 11.44 11.74
N LEU A 176 -7.10 12.11 11.77
CA LEU A 176 -6.08 12.03 10.71
C LEU A 176 -5.40 10.65 10.64
N THR A 177 -5.25 9.96 11.77
CA THR A 177 -4.60 8.64 11.84
C THR A 177 -5.52 7.49 11.47
N PHE A 178 -6.84 7.67 11.60
CA PHE A 178 -7.81 6.63 11.30
C PHE A 178 -8.30 6.70 9.85
N PRO A 179 -8.79 5.59 9.28
CA PRO A 179 -9.32 5.58 7.93
C PRO A 179 -10.60 6.41 7.84
N TRP A 180 -10.70 7.19 6.76
CA TRP A 180 -11.86 8.03 6.46
C TRP A 180 -12.91 7.33 5.62
N TRP A 181 -12.53 6.25 4.94
CA TRP A 181 -13.44 5.35 4.23
C TRP A 181 -12.89 3.93 4.31
N VAL A 182 -13.78 2.95 4.45
CA VAL A 182 -13.44 1.54 4.61
C VAL A 182 -14.37 0.69 3.77
N LEU A 183 -13.82 -0.34 3.14
CA LEU A 183 -14.51 -1.49 2.58
C LEU A 183 -14.01 -2.74 3.29
N VAL A 184 -14.94 -3.54 3.79
CA VAL A 184 -14.67 -4.82 4.44
C VAL A 184 -15.46 -5.88 3.71
N GLY A 185 -14.78 -6.92 3.25
CA GLY A 185 -15.41 -8.10 2.68
C GLY A 185 -14.78 -9.38 3.21
N GLY A 186 -15.55 -10.46 3.21
CA GLY A 186 -15.00 -11.77 3.49
C GLY A 186 -16.05 -12.86 3.58
N ASP A 187 -15.59 -14.09 3.34
CA ASP A 187 -16.40 -15.30 3.34
C ASP A 187 -15.77 -16.40 4.24
N GLY A 188 -15.12 -15.97 5.32
CA GLY A 188 -14.43 -16.85 6.28
C GLY A 188 -13.02 -17.27 5.85
N GLU A 189 -12.85 -17.75 4.61
CA GLU A 189 -11.54 -18.17 4.07
C GLU A 189 -10.72 -17.02 3.50
N VAL A 190 -11.42 -16.08 2.83
CA VAL A 190 -10.82 -14.84 2.32
C VAL A 190 -11.38 -13.64 3.07
N LYS A 191 -10.48 -12.74 3.43
CA LYS A 191 -10.80 -11.45 4.03
C LYS A 191 -10.10 -10.35 3.27
N THR A 192 -10.87 -9.35 2.87
CA THR A 192 -10.38 -8.14 2.21
C THR A 192 -10.75 -6.90 3.01
N ILE A 193 -9.78 -6.01 3.22
CA ILE A 193 -10.01 -4.71 3.85
C ILE A 193 -9.35 -3.65 2.97
N THR A 194 -10.16 -2.78 2.38
CA THR A 194 -9.67 -1.57 1.72
C THR A 194 -9.92 -0.36 2.59
N SER A 195 -8.89 0.44 2.85
CA SER A 195 -8.96 1.63 3.70
C SER A 195 -8.37 2.84 2.99
N VAL A 196 -9.07 3.97 3.05
CA VAL A 196 -8.57 5.27 2.60
C VAL A 196 -8.13 6.08 3.81
N ILE A 197 -6.85 6.44 3.84
CA ILE A 197 -6.22 7.20 4.90
C ILE A 197 -5.85 8.57 4.35
N VAL A 198 -6.11 9.62 5.14
CA VAL A 198 -5.82 11.01 4.76
C VAL A 198 -4.38 11.39 5.10
N LEU A 199 -3.82 10.82 6.17
CA LEU A 199 -2.43 11.04 6.57
C LEU A 199 -1.73 9.70 6.92
N PRO A 200 -0.80 9.21 6.08
CA PRO A 200 -0.44 9.73 4.75
C PRO A 200 -1.53 9.42 3.70
N PRO A 201 -1.66 10.26 2.65
CA PRO A 201 -2.75 10.18 1.67
C PRO A 201 -2.62 8.95 0.77
N ASN A 202 -3.29 7.85 1.10
CA ASN A 202 -3.23 6.59 0.35
C ASN A 202 -4.53 5.78 0.45
N MET A 203 -4.74 4.92 -0.54
CA MET A 203 -5.77 3.87 -0.53
C MET A 203 -5.08 2.50 -0.51
N LEU A 204 -5.28 1.77 0.58
CA LEU A 204 -4.61 0.50 0.86
C LEU A 204 -5.63 -0.63 0.82
N THR A 205 -5.31 -1.73 0.17
CA THR A 205 -6.12 -2.95 0.19
C THR A 205 -5.29 -4.06 0.82
N PHE A 206 -5.81 -4.70 1.86
CA PHE A 206 -5.24 -5.88 2.48
C PHE A 206 -6.08 -7.09 2.13
N ILE A 207 -5.43 -8.12 1.61
CA ILE A 207 -6.06 -9.40 1.28
C ILE A 207 -5.41 -10.48 2.14
N SER A 208 -6.23 -11.29 2.79
CA SER A 208 -5.82 -12.48 3.54
C SER A 208 -6.60 -13.67 3.00
N HIS A 209 -5.89 -14.71 2.54
CA HIS A 209 -6.45 -15.96 2.05
C HIS A 209 -5.57 -17.12 2.52
N GLY A 210 -6.08 -17.93 3.46
CA GLY A 210 -5.33 -19.03 4.06
C GLY A 210 -3.97 -18.58 4.61
N ASP A 211 -2.89 -19.08 4.03
CA ASP A 211 -1.51 -18.72 4.40
C ASP A 211 -1.05 -17.37 3.80
N PHE A 212 -1.71 -16.85 2.77
CA PHE A 212 -1.33 -15.60 2.10
C PHE A 212 -1.93 -14.40 2.80
N PHE A 213 -1.10 -13.39 3.03
CA PHE A 213 -1.55 -12.12 3.55
C PHE A 213 -0.59 -11.03 3.10
N SER A 214 -1.10 -10.07 2.35
CA SER A 214 -0.32 -8.95 1.83
C SER A 214 -1.25 -7.80 1.56
N GLY A 215 -0.76 -6.58 1.75
CA GLY A 215 -1.45 -5.40 1.27
C GLY A 215 -0.84 -4.88 -0.03
N GLU A 216 -1.64 -4.13 -0.77
CA GLU A 216 -1.30 -3.45 -1.99
C GLU A 216 -1.72 -1.98 -1.90
N ILE A 217 -0.95 -1.10 -2.53
CA ILE A 217 -1.39 0.28 -2.78
C ILE A 217 -2.23 0.25 -4.06
N ASN A 218 -3.49 0.62 -3.94
CA ASN A 218 -4.34 0.75 -5.13
C ASN A 218 -3.77 1.86 -6.01
N GLN A 219 -3.57 1.55 -7.29
CA GLN A 219 -3.14 2.52 -8.29
C GLN A 219 -4.29 3.49 -8.61
N VAL A 220 -4.46 4.46 -7.73
CA VAL A 220 -5.41 5.56 -7.91
C VAL A 220 -4.74 6.70 -8.67
N SER A 221 -5.55 7.49 -9.40
CA SER A 221 -5.06 8.67 -10.11
C SER A 221 -4.27 9.59 -9.17
N PRO A 222 -3.15 10.20 -9.61
CA PRO A 222 -2.41 11.17 -8.79
C PRO A 222 -3.27 12.33 -8.28
N ILE A 223 -4.34 12.68 -8.99
CA ILE A 223 -5.31 13.71 -8.56
C ILE A 223 -5.99 13.30 -7.25
N PHE A 224 -6.27 12.01 -7.06
CA PHE A 224 -6.89 11.51 -5.84
C PHE A 224 -5.99 11.71 -4.62
N THR A 225 -4.72 11.32 -4.71
CA THR A 225 -3.76 11.49 -3.60
C THR A 225 -3.47 12.97 -3.32
N GLN A 226 -3.51 13.84 -4.34
CA GLN A 226 -3.43 15.29 -4.17
C GLN A 226 -4.62 15.85 -3.38
N VAL A 227 -5.85 15.41 -3.65
CA VAL A 227 -7.03 15.86 -2.90
C VAL A 227 -7.00 15.35 -1.44
N LEU A 228 -6.58 14.11 -1.22
CA LEU A 228 -6.37 13.60 0.15
C LEU A 228 -5.29 14.40 0.89
N SER A 229 -4.19 14.74 0.22
CA SER A 229 -3.14 15.58 0.78
C SER A 229 -3.69 16.97 1.16
N LEU A 230 -4.45 17.61 0.27
CA LEU A 230 -5.08 18.90 0.55
C LEU A 230 -6.07 18.80 1.73
N THR A 231 -6.84 17.71 1.82
CA THR A 231 -7.74 17.42 2.95
C THR A 231 -6.96 17.38 4.27
N SER A 232 -5.80 16.70 4.28
CA SER A 232 -4.92 16.65 5.46
C SER A 232 -4.41 18.03 5.87
N ILE A 233 -3.99 18.85 4.90
CA ILE A 233 -3.49 20.22 5.12
C ILE A 233 -4.59 21.11 5.71
N LEU A 234 -5.83 21.00 5.21
CA LEU A 234 -6.96 21.78 5.73
C LEU A 234 -7.31 21.42 7.18
N ILE A 235 -7.20 20.15 7.56
CA ILE A 235 -7.41 19.71 8.95
C ILE A 235 -6.28 20.20 9.85
N ILE A 236 -5.02 20.10 9.41
CA ILE A 236 -3.85 20.58 10.16
C ILE A 236 -3.93 22.10 10.36
N THR A 237 -4.27 22.85 9.32
CA THR A 237 -4.49 24.30 9.42
C THR A 237 -5.66 24.66 10.33
N SER A 238 -6.74 23.86 10.33
CA SER A 238 -7.83 24.01 11.30
C SER A 238 -7.35 23.81 12.74
N CYS A 239 -6.49 22.80 12.98
CA CYS A 239 -5.86 22.58 14.29
C CYS A 239 -5.01 23.78 14.72
N SER A 240 -4.18 24.32 13.80
CA SER A 240 -3.36 25.50 14.05
C SER A 240 -4.20 26.74 14.40
N MET A 241 -5.33 26.95 13.69
CA MET A 241 -6.26 28.04 14.00
C MET A 241 -6.89 27.89 15.38
N LEU A 242 -7.28 26.66 15.78
CA LEU A 242 -7.84 26.38 17.10
C LEU A 242 -6.80 26.57 18.21
N LEU A 243 -5.56 26.13 18.00
CA LEU A 243 -4.45 26.33 18.92
C LEU A 243 -4.18 27.83 19.14
N PHE A 244 -3.99 28.57 18.04
CA PHE A 244 -3.74 30.00 18.11
C PHE A 244 -4.93 30.76 18.72
N GLY A 245 -6.15 30.37 18.37
CA GLY A 245 -7.37 30.86 19.01
C GLY A 245 -7.34 30.64 20.52
N SER A 246 -7.09 29.41 20.98
CA SER A 246 -7.08 29.09 22.41
C SER A 246 -6.02 29.87 23.21
N ALA A 247 -4.90 30.25 22.57
CA ALA A 247 -3.85 31.07 23.17
C ALA A 247 -4.22 32.56 23.28
N LEU A 248 -4.96 33.10 22.30
CA LEU A 248 -5.46 34.47 22.37
C LEU A 248 -6.63 34.56 23.37
N ARG A 249 -6.42 35.25 24.49
CA ARG A 249 -7.51 35.57 25.43
C ARG A 249 -8.67 36.31 24.74
N ARG A 250 -9.88 36.08 25.27
CA ARG A 250 -11.21 36.44 24.74
C ARG A 250 -11.23 37.74 23.92
N GLY A 251 -11.68 37.66 22.66
CA GLY A 251 -11.90 38.81 21.78
C GLY A 251 -12.60 38.41 20.46
N LYS A 252 -12.86 39.39 19.58
CA LYS A 252 -13.48 39.14 18.25
C LYS A 252 -12.59 38.26 17.35
N THR A 253 -11.27 38.41 17.45
CA THR A 253 -10.25 37.60 16.74
C THR A 253 -10.41 36.11 16.98
N PHE A 254 -10.68 35.70 18.23
CA PHE A 254 -10.96 34.31 18.57
C PHE A 254 -12.19 33.75 17.83
N SER A 255 -13.26 34.54 17.74
CA SER A 255 -14.50 34.14 17.08
C SER A 255 -14.29 33.93 15.58
N TYR A 256 -13.48 34.79 14.95
CA TYR A 256 -13.11 34.64 13.53
C TYR A 256 -12.26 33.40 13.28
N LEU A 257 -11.28 33.10 14.15
CA LEU A 257 -10.44 31.90 14.03
C LEU A 257 -11.24 30.60 14.20
N LEU A 258 -12.16 30.57 15.16
CA LEU A 258 -13.06 29.44 15.37
C LEU A 258 -13.95 29.23 14.15
N LEU A 259 -14.57 30.29 13.62
CA LEU A 259 -15.38 30.21 12.41
C LEU A 259 -14.56 29.76 11.19
N GLY A 260 -13.35 30.29 11.03
CA GLY A 260 -12.41 29.87 9.98
C GLY A 260 -12.09 28.38 10.06
N SER A 261 -11.77 27.88 11.26
CA SER A 261 -11.50 26.44 11.47
C SER A 261 -12.71 25.57 11.12
N LEU A 262 -13.93 26.00 11.48
CA LEU A 262 -15.16 25.27 11.14
C LEU A 262 -15.38 25.22 9.62
N ILE A 263 -15.17 26.34 8.92
CA ILE A 263 -15.29 26.41 7.46
C ILE A 263 -14.28 25.47 6.80
N LEU A 264 -13.03 25.46 7.25
CA LEU A 264 -12.00 24.58 6.72
C LEU A 264 -12.31 23.09 6.94
N MET A 265 -12.83 22.72 8.12
CA MET A 265 -13.28 21.35 8.40
C MET A 265 -14.47 20.93 7.52
N VAL A 266 -15.43 21.82 7.26
CA VAL A 266 -16.56 21.54 6.38
C VAL A 266 -16.08 21.38 4.93
N ILE A 267 -15.20 22.27 4.45
CA ILE A 267 -14.62 22.18 3.12
C ILE A 267 -13.84 20.86 2.96
N SER A 268 -13.05 20.46 3.96
CA SER A 268 -12.28 19.21 3.89
C SER A 268 -13.19 17.97 3.81
N MET A 269 -14.28 17.93 4.58
CA MET A 269 -15.29 16.86 4.48
C MET A 269 -15.97 16.84 3.11
N VAL A 270 -16.41 17.99 2.60
CA VAL A 270 -17.11 18.07 1.31
C VAL A 270 -16.20 17.63 0.18
N MET A 271 -14.94 18.09 0.17
CA MET A 271 -13.96 17.65 -0.82
C MET A 271 -13.72 16.14 -0.76
N PHE A 272 -13.55 15.60 0.45
CA PHE A 272 -13.38 14.16 0.62
C PHE A 272 -14.58 13.36 0.09
N LEU A 273 -15.80 13.76 0.45
CA LEU A 273 -17.04 13.10 -0.01
C LEU A 273 -17.18 13.15 -1.52
N PHE A 274 -16.92 14.31 -2.13
CA PHE A 274 -16.99 14.48 -3.58
C PHE A 274 -15.99 13.57 -4.30
N THR A 275 -14.74 13.57 -3.86
CA THR A 275 -13.69 12.75 -4.46
C THR A 275 -13.96 11.26 -4.26
N MET A 276 -14.34 10.84 -3.05
CA MET A 276 -14.69 9.45 -2.79
C MET A 276 -15.93 9.00 -3.53
N TYR A 277 -16.92 9.88 -3.75
CA TYR A 277 -18.08 9.54 -4.59
C TYR A 277 -17.65 9.19 -6.02
N HIS A 278 -16.76 9.97 -6.64
CA HIS A 278 -16.26 9.68 -7.97
C HIS A 278 -15.45 8.38 -8.04
N VAL A 279 -14.58 8.13 -7.05
CA VAL A 279 -13.79 6.90 -7.00
C VAL A 279 -14.66 5.67 -6.72
N SER A 280 -15.56 5.78 -5.75
CA SER A 280 -16.47 4.68 -5.37
C SER A 280 -17.46 4.35 -6.47
N LYS A 281 -17.97 5.34 -7.21
CA LYS A 281 -18.85 5.11 -8.37
C LYS A 281 -18.22 4.25 -9.46
N VAL A 282 -16.90 4.41 -9.68
CA VAL A 282 -16.16 3.64 -10.68
C VAL A 282 -15.72 2.27 -10.15
N SER A 283 -15.47 2.15 -8.85
CA SER A 283 -14.96 0.91 -8.24
C SER A 283 -16.06 -0.01 -7.75
N VAL A 284 -16.97 0.49 -6.90
CA VAL A 284 -17.99 -0.29 -6.19
C VAL A 284 -19.41 0.21 -6.44
N GLY A 285 -19.58 1.14 -7.39
CA GLY A 285 -20.86 1.70 -7.82
C GLY A 285 -21.43 2.83 -6.96
N SER A 286 -21.15 2.87 -5.65
CA SER A 286 -21.73 3.86 -4.72
C SER A 286 -20.82 4.20 -3.54
N LEU A 287 -21.06 5.35 -2.88
CA LEU A 287 -20.25 5.79 -1.72
C LEU A 287 -20.47 4.93 -0.45
N PHE A 288 -21.69 4.42 -0.29
CA PHE A 288 -22.11 3.52 0.78
C PHE A 288 -22.90 2.38 0.17
N GLY A 289 -22.64 1.16 0.61
CA GLY A 289 -23.35 0.03 0.07
C GLY A 289 -22.89 -1.30 0.65
N GLU A 290 -23.60 -2.32 0.22
CA GLU A 290 -23.33 -3.71 0.51
C GLU A 290 -23.64 -4.48 -0.77
N ASP A 291 -22.65 -5.19 -1.31
CA ASP A 291 -22.79 -5.97 -2.54
C ASP A 291 -21.67 -7.03 -2.64
N CYS A 292 -21.87 -8.00 -3.53
CA CYS A 292 -20.87 -9.00 -3.86
C CYS A 292 -19.90 -8.45 -4.90
N ILE A 293 -18.64 -8.25 -4.50
CA ILE A 293 -17.60 -7.69 -5.37
C ILE A 293 -16.63 -8.79 -5.79
N GLU A 294 -16.30 -8.82 -7.07
CA GLU A 294 -15.26 -9.69 -7.63
C GLU A 294 -13.87 -9.13 -7.27
N ILE A 295 -13.08 -9.90 -6.53
CA ILE A 295 -11.74 -9.52 -6.07
C ILE A 295 -10.73 -10.50 -6.66
N SER A 296 -9.73 -9.95 -7.34
CA SER A 296 -8.58 -10.71 -7.83
C SER A 296 -7.63 -11.01 -6.68
N LEU A 297 -7.45 -12.29 -6.37
CA LEU A 297 -6.44 -12.77 -5.44
C LEU A 297 -5.03 -12.61 -6.04
N PRO A 298 -3.99 -12.51 -5.20
CA PRO A 298 -2.59 -12.53 -5.67
C PRO A 298 -2.21 -13.79 -6.45
N THR A 299 -2.99 -14.87 -6.32
CA THR A 299 -2.86 -16.12 -7.09
C THR A 299 -3.34 -16.01 -8.53
N GLY A 300 -4.08 -14.95 -8.87
CA GLY A 300 -4.73 -14.74 -10.17
C GLY A 300 -6.17 -15.28 -10.24
N GLU A 301 -6.67 -15.91 -9.17
CA GLU A 301 -8.06 -16.33 -9.05
C GLU A 301 -8.97 -15.14 -8.74
N VAL A 302 -10.22 -15.19 -9.22
CA VAL A 302 -11.22 -14.16 -8.95
C VAL A 302 -12.29 -14.77 -8.07
N GLU A 303 -12.48 -14.19 -6.89
CA GLU A 303 -13.52 -14.62 -5.96
C GLU A 303 -14.57 -13.54 -5.77
N LYS A 304 -15.82 -13.96 -5.59
CA LYS A 304 -16.94 -13.07 -5.25
C LYS A 304 -17.06 -12.99 -3.75
N LEU A 305 -16.78 -11.82 -3.19
CA LEU A 305 -16.83 -11.60 -1.75
C LEU A 305 -17.96 -10.65 -1.42
N HIS A 306 -18.76 -11.03 -0.43
CA HIS A 306 -19.75 -10.14 0.14
C HIS A 306 -19.06 -9.00 0.89
N CYS A 307 -19.24 -7.77 0.41
CA CYS A 307 -18.52 -6.60 0.88
C CYS A 307 -19.47 -5.52 1.39
N LYS A 308 -19.06 -4.84 2.45
CA LYS A 308 -19.70 -3.65 3.02
C LYS A 308 -18.74 -2.48 2.96
N TRP A 309 -19.20 -1.32 2.54
CA TRP A 309 -18.35 -0.13 2.48
C TRP A 309 -19.08 1.15 2.88
N GLY A 310 -18.28 2.11 3.36
CA GLY A 310 -18.78 3.41 3.79
C GLY A 310 -17.72 4.25 4.47
N LEU A 311 -18.18 5.34 5.09
CA LEU A 311 -17.31 6.24 5.83
C LEU A 311 -16.69 5.56 7.05
N GLY A 312 -15.41 5.86 7.27
CA GLY A 312 -14.63 5.33 8.37
C GLY A 312 -14.67 6.23 9.61
N THR A 313 -14.04 5.74 10.68
CA THR A 313 -13.98 6.43 11.98
C THR A 313 -13.30 7.80 11.88
N GLY A 314 -12.31 7.95 11.00
CA GLY A 314 -11.64 9.23 10.79
C GLY A 314 -12.60 10.34 10.39
N PHE A 315 -13.51 10.06 9.44
CA PHE A 315 -14.50 11.04 8.97
C PHE A 315 -15.50 11.41 10.07
N TYR A 316 -16.03 10.40 10.80
CA TYR A 316 -16.99 10.65 11.88
C TYR A 316 -16.38 11.44 13.04
N LEU A 317 -15.09 11.24 13.33
CA LEU A 317 -14.38 12.04 14.34
C LEU A 317 -14.23 13.50 13.92
N THR A 318 -13.99 13.79 12.63
CA THR A 318 -13.99 15.17 12.13
C THR A 318 -15.39 15.77 12.23
N LEU A 319 -16.44 15.01 11.91
CA LEU A 319 -17.83 15.47 12.04
C LEU A 319 -18.15 15.84 13.49
N LEU A 320 -17.75 14.98 14.43
CA LEU A 320 -17.91 15.22 15.86
C LEU A 320 -17.12 16.45 16.32
N ALA A 321 -15.90 16.66 15.81
CA ALA A 321 -15.10 17.85 16.06
C ALA A 321 -15.78 19.14 15.53
N SER A 322 -16.37 19.10 14.34
CA SER A 322 -17.17 20.21 13.79
C SER A 322 -18.39 20.52 14.64
N CYS A 323 -19.14 19.51 15.07
CA CYS A 323 -20.28 19.69 15.98
C CYS A 323 -19.85 20.27 17.34
N ALA A 324 -18.75 19.78 17.91
CA ALA A 324 -18.18 20.31 19.14
C ALA A 324 -17.76 21.78 18.99
N THR A 325 -17.22 22.16 17.83
CA THR A 325 -16.85 23.55 17.50
C THR A 325 -18.08 24.46 17.44
N ILE A 326 -19.21 23.99 16.89
CA ILE A 326 -20.47 24.74 16.88
C ILE A 326 -21.02 24.93 18.30
N LEU A 327 -21.01 23.87 19.11
CA LEU A 327 -21.45 23.94 20.52
C LEU A 327 -20.58 24.91 21.31
N PHE A 328 -19.27 24.91 21.07
CA PHE A 328 -18.34 25.83 21.73
C PHE A 328 -18.67 27.29 21.44
N LYS A 329 -19.10 27.60 20.21
CA LYS A 329 -19.54 28.94 19.83
C LYS A 329 -20.83 29.35 20.54
N LYS A 330 -21.75 28.42 20.83
CA LYS A 330 -23.04 28.69 21.51
C LYS A 330 -22.92 28.82 23.04
N LEU A 331 -21.94 28.15 23.65
CA LEU A 331 -21.68 28.21 25.10
C LEU A 331 -21.04 29.53 25.56
N LYS A 332 -20.72 30.43 24.62
CA LYS A 332 -20.02 31.69 24.86
C LYS A 332 -20.90 32.86 24.45
#